data_AF-A0A8K0DFL0-F1
#
_entry.id   AF-A0A8K0DFL0-F1
#
_cell.length_a   1.000
_cell.length_b   1.000
_cell.length_c   1.000
_cell.angle_alpha   90.00
_cell.angle_beta   90.00
_cell.angle_gamma   90.00
#
_symmetry.space_group_name_H-M   'P 1'
#
loop_
_entity.id
_entity.type
_entity.pdbx_description
1 polymer ?
#
loop_
_entity_poly.entity_id
_entity_poly.type
_entity_poly.pdbx_seq_one_letter_code
_entity_poly.pdbx_strand_id
1 'polypeptide(L)'
;AIRYEDLSVDPYENVEELFKFFGLHFHPQVKSFLDSHTKANSGGVSSTFRNSKNAPFHWRTDLNFSEVQYIEENCDQAMKLWGYVKAYNESHLREFHPLTLYTIDDSKN
;
A
#
# COMPACT_ATOMS: atom_id res chain seq x y z
N ALA A 1 -13.71 1.70 0.85
CA ALA A 1 -12.75 1.27 -0.20
C ALA A 1 -11.55 0.59 0.47
N ILE A 2 -10.74 -0.19 -0.26
CA ILE A 2 -9.49 -0.78 0.26
C ILE A 2 -8.28 0.00 -0.25
N ARG A 3 -7.31 0.29 0.63
CA ARG A 3 -6.05 0.97 0.28
C ARG A 3 -5.00 -0.08 -0.11
N TYR A 4 -4.26 0.19 -1.18
CA TYR A 4 -3.29 -0.75 -1.75
C TYR A 4 -2.20 -1.15 -0.75
N GLU A 5 -1.73 -0.20 0.05
CA GLU A 5 -0.68 -0.40 1.03
C GLU A 5 -1.14 -1.29 2.19
N ASP A 6 -2.38 -1.14 2.66
CA ASP A 6 -2.93 -2.00 3.73
C ASP A 6 -3.01 -3.45 3.25
N LEU A 7 -3.58 -3.66 2.05
CA LEU A 7 -3.62 -4.96 1.39
C LEU A 7 -2.23 -5.57 1.18
N SER A 8 -1.24 -4.74 0.85
CA SER A 8 0.11 -5.19 0.53
C SER A 8 0.91 -5.53 1.79
N VAL A 9 0.68 -4.84 2.91
CA VAL A 9 1.35 -5.08 4.18
C VAL A 9 0.77 -6.28 4.92
N ASP A 10 -0.56 -6.41 4.92
CA ASP A 10 -1.27 -7.57 5.48
C ASP A 10 -2.21 -8.21 4.44
N PRO A 11 -1.66 -8.99 3.49
CA PRO A 11 -2.47 -9.61 2.46
C PRO A 11 -3.40 -10.70 2.99
N TYR A 12 -3.17 -11.26 4.18
CA TYR A 12 -4.01 -12.34 4.69
C TYR A 12 -5.30 -11.80 5.27
N GLU A 13 -5.20 -10.84 6.19
CA GLU A 13 -6.37 -10.22 6.81
C GLU A 13 -7.20 -9.47 5.76
N ASN A 14 -6.57 -8.63 4.95
CA ASN A 14 -7.28 -7.82 3.96
C ASN A 14 -7.96 -8.65 2.85
N VAL A 15 -7.35 -9.75 2.39
CA VAL A 15 -7.99 -10.61 1.38
C VAL A 15 -9.12 -11.42 1.99
N GLU A 16 -8.99 -11.89 3.22
CA GLU A 16 -10.09 -12.56 3.92
C GLU A 16 -11.29 -11.62 4.11
N GLU A 17 -11.05 -10.39 4.55
CA GLU A 17 -12.09 -9.35 4.65
C GLU A 17 -12.71 -9.02 3.28
N LEU A 18 -11.90 -8.93 2.23
CA LEU A 18 -12.37 -8.68 0.87
C LEU A 18 -13.28 -9.82 0.36
N PHE A 19 -12.89 -11.07 0.62
CA PHE A 19 -13.72 -12.23 0.27
C PHE A 19 -15.04 -12.21 1.03
N LYS A 20 -15.00 -11.92 2.34
CA LYS A 20 -16.19 -11.76 3.17
C LYS A 20 -17.12 -10.65 2.65
N PHE A 21 -16.56 -9.51 2.24
CA PHE A 21 -17.32 -8.41 1.64
C PHE A 21 -18.09 -8.84 0.38
N PHE A 22 -17.48 -9.66 -0.48
CA PHE A 22 -18.14 -10.23 -1.66
C PHE A 22 -19.05 -11.43 -1.37
N GLY A 23 -19.17 -11.87 -0.11
CA GLY A 23 -19.91 -13.09 0.26
C GLY A 23 -19.23 -14.38 -0.24
N LEU A 24 -17.94 -14.34 -0.50
CA LEU A 24 -17.14 -15.47 -0.97
C LEU A 24 -16.45 -16.17 0.20
N HIS A 25 -16.27 -17.48 0.08
CA HIS A 25 -15.48 -18.26 1.03
C HIS A 25 -13.98 -18.09 0.75
N PHE A 26 -13.22 -17.71 1.78
CA PHE A 26 -11.76 -17.68 1.73
C PHE A 26 -11.18 -19.10 1.68
N HIS A 27 -11.03 -19.61 0.46
CA HIS A 27 -10.62 -20.99 0.21
C HIS A 27 -9.12 -21.21 0.51
N PRO A 28 -8.68 -22.40 0.99
CA PRO A 28 -7.27 -22.69 1.26
C PRO A 28 -6.33 -22.46 0.07
N GLN A 29 -6.82 -22.60 -1.17
CA GLN A 29 -6.02 -22.30 -2.38
C GLN A 29 -5.72 -20.81 -2.53
N VAL A 30 -6.60 -19.92 -2.07
CA VAL A 30 -6.33 -18.46 -2.05
C VAL A 30 -5.21 -18.18 -1.07
N LYS A 31 -5.27 -18.76 0.14
CA LYS A 31 -4.18 -18.67 1.11
C LYS A 31 -2.86 -19.20 0.55
N SER A 32 -2.89 -20.33 -0.17
CA SER A 32 -1.70 -20.90 -0.83
C SER A 32 -1.13 -19.98 -1.91
N PHE A 33 -1.98 -19.28 -2.66
CA PHE A 33 -1.56 -18.26 -3.62
C PHE A 33 -0.84 -17.10 -2.91
N LEU A 34 -1.43 -16.58 -1.83
CA LEU A 34 -0.77 -15.54 -1.01
C LEU A 34 0.58 -16.04 -0.49
N ASP A 35 0.61 -17.25 0.07
CA ASP A 35 1.82 -17.85 0.62
C ASP A 35 2.98 -17.97 -0.38
N SER A 36 2.69 -18.13 -1.66
CA SER A 36 3.68 -18.32 -2.73
C SER A 36 4.05 -17.02 -3.46
N HIS A 37 3.11 -16.10 -3.63
CA HIS A 37 3.28 -14.96 -4.55
C HIS A 37 3.58 -13.62 -3.86
N THR A 38 3.34 -13.47 -2.55
CA THR A 38 3.41 -12.15 -1.89
C THR A 38 4.65 -11.93 -1.02
N LYS A 39 5.55 -12.92 -0.93
CA LYS A 39 6.71 -12.90 -0.02
C LYS A 39 8.03 -12.47 -0.66
N ALA A 40 8.21 -12.68 -1.97
CA ALA A 40 9.48 -12.44 -2.64
C ALA A 40 9.28 -12.01 -4.10
N ASN A 41 10.18 -11.17 -4.59
CA ASN A 41 10.21 -10.79 -6.00
C ASN A 41 10.77 -11.94 -6.84
N SER A 42 10.04 -12.34 -7.88
CA SER A 42 10.51 -13.29 -8.89
C SER A 42 9.84 -12.98 -10.24
N GLY A 43 10.50 -13.30 -11.35
CA GLY A 43 9.98 -13.07 -12.70
C GLY A 43 10.01 -11.60 -13.17
N GLY A 44 9.43 -11.35 -14.35
CA GLY A 44 9.45 -10.05 -15.02
C GLY A 44 8.35 -9.07 -14.56
N VAL A 45 8.14 -8.01 -15.34
CA VAL A 45 7.20 -6.90 -15.03
C VAL A 45 5.79 -7.39 -14.74
N SER A 46 5.31 -8.40 -15.47
CA SER A 46 3.96 -8.96 -15.32
C SER A 46 3.87 -10.17 -14.37
N SER A 47 4.93 -10.44 -13.60
CA SER A 47 4.93 -11.53 -12.63
C SER A 47 4.06 -11.21 -11.41
N THR A 48 3.37 -12.23 -10.91
CA THR A 48 2.60 -12.20 -9.68
C THR A 48 3.47 -12.36 -8.43
N PHE A 49 4.74 -12.78 -8.56
CA PHE A 49 5.67 -12.92 -7.44
C PHE A 49 6.29 -11.57 -7.07
N ARG A 50 5.88 -11.04 -5.92
CA ARG A 50 6.35 -9.77 -5.36
C ARG A 50 6.59 -9.89 -3.87
N ASN A 51 7.57 -9.14 -3.34
CA ASN A 51 7.59 -8.82 -1.92
C ASN A 51 6.55 -7.71 -1.69
N SER A 52 5.31 -8.13 -1.45
CA SER A 52 4.15 -7.24 -1.30
C SER A 52 4.37 -6.20 -0.20
N LYS A 53 4.98 -6.57 0.93
CA LYS A 53 5.20 -5.66 2.06
C LYS A 53 6.12 -4.48 1.75
N ASN A 54 7.08 -4.67 0.84
CA ASN A 54 8.04 -3.63 0.48
C ASN A 54 7.64 -2.85 -0.78
N ALA A 55 6.97 -3.52 -1.74
CA ALA A 55 6.50 -2.95 -3.01
C ALA A 55 5.91 -1.53 -2.90
N PRO A 56 4.91 -1.25 -2.03
CA PRO A 56 4.27 0.07 -1.96
C PRO A 56 5.19 1.20 -1.47
N PHE A 57 6.32 0.87 -0.85
CA PHE A 57 7.19 1.84 -0.19
C PHE A 57 8.51 2.08 -0.91
N HIS A 58 8.72 1.46 -2.08
CA HIS A 58 9.96 1.58 -2.86
C HIS A 58 10.26 3.01 -3.32
N TRP A 59 9.23 3.83 -3.56
CA TRP A 59 9.41 5.24 -3.92
C TRP A 59 10.25 6.02 -2.89
N ARG A 60 10.24 5.60 -1.62
CA ARG A 60 11.06 6.18 -0.54
C ARG A 60 12.56 5.97 -0.73
N THR A 61 12.98 5.09 -1.63
CA THR A 61 14.40 4.89 -2.00
C THR A 61 14.68 5.25 -3.45
N ASP A 62 13.68 5.14 -4.32
CA ASP A 62 13.84 5.34 -5.76
C ASP A 62 13.87 6.82 -6.15
N LEU A 63 13.16 7.67 -5.39
CA LEU A 63 13.11 9.12 -5.61
C LEU A 63 14.05 9.86 -4.65
N ASN A 64 14.57 10.99 -5.12
CA ASN A 64 15.28 11.94 -4.26
C ASN A 64 14.29 12.84 -3.51
N PHE A 65 14.78 13.51 -2.45
CA PHE A 65 13.90 14.33 -1.59
C PHE A 65 13.22 15.48 -2.35
N SER A 66 13.89 16.11 -3.33
CA SER A 66 13.28 17.19 -4.11
C SER A 66 12.13 16.72 -5.02
N GLU A 67 12.24 15.52 -5.60
CA GLU A 67 11.16 14.92 -6.38
C GLU A 67 9.95 14.62 -5.50
N VAL A 68 10.21 14.04 -4.32
CA VAL A 68 9.16 13.76 -3.32
C VAL A 68 8.51 15.05 -2.85
N GLN A 69 9.29 16.04 -2.44
CA GLN A 69 8.78 17.33 -1.98
C GLN A 69 7.90 18.00 -3.03
N TYR A 70 8.34 18.01 -4.30
CA TYR A 70 7.55 18.56 -5.41
C TYR A 70 6.19 17.85 -5.54
N ILE A 71 6.17 16.52 -5.49
CA ILE A 71 4.92 15.75 -5.54
C ILE A 71 4.03 16.06 -4.33
N GLU A 72 4.59 16.06 -3.12
CA GLU A 72 3.86 16.30 -1.88
C GLU A 72 3.24 17.71 -1.80
N GLU A 73 3.92 18.72 -2.35
CA GLU A 73 3.41 20.09 -2.45
C GLU A 73 2.23 20.19 -3.43
N ASN A 74 2.32 19.52 -4.58
CA ASN A 74 1.27 19.55 -5.60
C ASN A 74 0.08 18.62 -5.28
N CYS A 75 0.28 17.60 -4.45
CA CYS A 75 -0.74 16.60 -4.09
C CYS A 75 -1.25 16.74 -2.64
N ASP A 76 -0.97 17.85 -1.95
CA ASP A 76 -1.23 18.04 -0.51
C ASP A 76 -2.66 17.66 -0.09
N GLN A 77 -3.67 18.14 -0.83
CA GLN A 77 -5.06 17.88 -0.51
C GLN A 77 -5.42 16.40 -0.67
N ALA A 78 -4.95 15.76 -1.75
CA ALA A 78 -5.18 14.34 -1.99
C ALA A 78 -4.49 13.49 -0.92
N MET A 79 -3.23 13.81 -0.58
CA MET A 79 -2.50 13.12 0.48
C MET A 79 -3.23 13.20 1.82
N LYS A 80 -3.72 14.38 2.22
CA LYS A 80 -4.49 14.54 3.46
C LYS A 80 -5.77 13.71 3.48
N LEU A 81 -6.54 13.73 2.38
CA LEU A 81 -7.79 12.98 2.26
C LEU A 81 -7.58 11.46 2.36
N TRP A 82 -6.44 10.96 1.86
CA TRP A 82 -6.13 9.53 1.79
C TRP A 82 -5.22 9.05 2.93
N GLY A 83 -4.90 9.95 3.88
CA GLY A 83 -4.08 9.64 5.05
C GLY A 83 -2.61 9.35 4.73
N TYR A 84 -2.02 10.13 3.83
CA TYR A 84 -0.57 10.11 3.59
C TYR A 84 0.15 11.21 4.37
N VAL A 85 1.30 10.86 4.92
CA VAL A 85 2.19 11.75 5.67
C VAL A 85 3.30 12.25 4.75
N LYS A 86 3.71 13.51 4.92
CA LYS A 86 4.79 14.13 4.15
C LYS A 86 6.16 13.88 4.77
N ALA A 87 7.18 13.76 3.94
CA ALA A 87 8.56 13.76 4.39
C ALA A 87 9.05 15.19 4.66
N TYR A 88 9.72 15.43 5.80
CA TYR A 88 10.25 16.77 6.11
C TYR A 88 11.73 16.96 5.73
N ASN A 89 12.48 15.87 5.55
CA ASN A 89 13.85 15.90 5.02
C ASN A 89 14.25 14.53 4.44
N GLU A 90 15.44 14.46 3.83
CA GLU A 90 15.95 13.25 3.20
C GLU A 90 16.11 12.07 4.17
N SER A 91 16.62 12.30 5.38
CA SER A 91 16.76 11.22 6.37
C SER A 91 15.40 10.65 6.76
N HIS A 92 14.42 11.51 7.00
CA HIS A 92 13.06 11.09 7.34
C HIS A 92 12.41 10.30 6.21
N LEU A 93 12.58 10.72 4.95
CA LEU A 93 12.08 10.00 3.77
C LEU A 93 12.47 8.51 3.78
N ARG A 94 13.70 8.18 4.21
CA ARG A 94 14.19 6.79 4.23
C ARG A 94 13.61 5.95 5.37
N GLU A 95 13.11 6.56 6.43
CA GLU A 95 12.75 5.86 7.68
C GLU A 95 11.25 5.84 7.97
N PHE A 96 10.53 6.88 7.58
CA PHE A 96 9.18 7.09 8.07
C PHE A 96 8.14 6.11 7.51
N HIS A 97 7.06 5.93 8.28
CA HIS A 97 5.85 5.27 7.81
C HIS A 97 4.93 6.32 7.15
N PRO A 98 4.64 6.22 5.84
CA PRO A 98 3.96 7.28 5.11
C PRO A 98 2.45 7.26 5.28
N LEU A 99 1.89 6.36 6.10
CA LEU A 99 0.47 6.17 6.26
C LEU A 99 0.02 6.60 7.66
N THR A 100 -1.14 7.23 7.72
CA THR A 100 -1.94 7.41 8.92
C THR A 100 -3.28 6.71 8.73
N LEU A 101 -4.06 6.64 9.82
CA LEU A 101 -5.50 6.42 9.73
C LEU A 101 -6.11 7.48 8.81
N TYR A 102 -6.98 7.04 7.91
CA TYR A 102 -7.76 7.90 7.05
C TYR A 102 -9.24 7.67 7.32
N THR A 103 -10.02 8.74 7.25
CA THR A 103 -11.48 8.67 7.26
C THR A 103 -11.95 8.88 5.82
N ILE A 104 -12.43 7.83 5.16
CA ILE A 104 -13.33 8.03 4.04
C ILE A 104 -14.64 8.48 4.69
N ASP A 105 -14.92 9.77 4.58
CA ASP A 105 -16.18 10.30 5.02
C ASP A 105 -17.29 9.79 4.09
N ASP A 106 -17.92 8.68 4.47
CA ASP A 106 -19.05 8.10 3.75
C ASP A 106 -20.34 8.95 3.89
N SER A 107 -20.30 10.10 4.59
CA SER A 107 -21.48 10.94 4.87
C SER A 107 -21.93 11.87 3.72
N LYS A 108 -21.46 11.62 2.49
CA LYS A 108 -21.99 12.27 1.27
C LYS A 108 -22.59 11.28 0.28
N ASN A 109 -23.58 10.52 0.75
CA ASN A 109 -24.58 9.90 -0.12
C ASN A 109 -25.98 10.14 0.44
#